data_AF-A0A343VR93-F1
#
_entry.id   AF-A0A343VR93-F1
#
_cell.length_a   1.000
_cell.length_b   1.000
_cell.length_c   1.000
_cell.angle_alpha   90.00
_cell.angle_beta   90.00
_cell.angle_gamma   90.00
#
_symmetry.space_group_name_H-M   'P 1'
#
loop_
_entity.id
_entity.type
_entity.pdbx_description
1 polymer ?
#
loop_
_entity_poly.entity_id
_entity_poly.type
_entity_poly.pdbx_seq_one_letter_code
_entity_poly.pdbx_strand_id
1 'polypeptide(L)'
;MSGIRRRGGRAPLDVNGSTVVPTRFGQADLARIDKAWTTFGSADRSAFIRQAAVDKAEAVVNGDTLAREEERRAEAIARKHDTDVLTAAEAELFAAVAELIGRRTPYAWGGGTITGPTLGQSDGGGPADRAGDVHKIGFDAGSLEQYLIFRAFQIEIPRTPQDQFRFGWAVDEPRAGDLVFFDEHMRGGSPEYVATYLGRGCIAEAGASGKLISMRALPATGVHLRRVAP
;
A
#
# COMPACT_ATOMS: atom_id res chain seq x y z
N MET A 1 64.09 6.42 12.56
CA MET A 1 63.55 5.78 13.79
C MET A 1 62.13 5.30 13.50
N SER A 2 61.84 4.06 13.88
CA SER A 2 60.54 3.37 14.00
C SER A 2 59.61 3.26 12.77
N GLY A 3 59.71 2.12 12.08
CA GLY A 3 58.66 1.64 11.19
C GLY A 3 57.53 0.98 11.98
N ILE A 4 56.30 1.44 11.75
CA ILE A 4 55.07 0.78 12.23
C ILE A 4 54.83 -0.44 11.34
N ARG A 5 55.16 -1.64 11.85
CA ARG A 5 54.77 -2.90 11.22
C ARG A 5 53.25 -3.03 11.31
N ARG A 6 52.56 -3.01 10.17
CA ARG A 6 51.15 -3.44 10.08
C ARG A 6 51.11 -4.94 10.42
N ARG A 7 50.55 -5.28 11.57
CA ARG A 7 50.20 -6.67 11.90
C ARG A 7 49.17 -7.13 10.87
N GLY A 8 49.48 -8.22 10.15
CA GLY A 8 48.57 -8.82 9.18
C GLY A 8 47.26 -9.21 9.85
N GLY A 9 46.14 -8.70 9.31
CA GLY A 9 44.80 -9.12 9.71
C GLY A 9 44.60 -10.59 9.34
N ARG A 10 44.05 -11.36 10.28
CA ARG A 10 43.67 -12.76 10.05
C ARG A 10 42.46 -12.77 9.13
N ALA A 11 42.46 -13.63 8.11
CA ALA A 11 41.35 -13.80 7.18
C ALA A 11 40.02 -14.05 7.93
N PRO A 12 38.87 -13.52 7.45
CA PRO A 12 37.57 -13.83 8.03
C PRO A 12 37.31 -15.34 7.98
N LEU A 13 36.87 -15.90 9.11
CA LEU A 13 36.53 -17.32 9.24
C LEU A 13 35.04 -17.51 8.95
N ASP A 14 34.68 -18.64 8.35
CA ASP A 14 33.28 -19.04 8.21
C ASP A 14 32.68 -19.47 9.56
N VAL A 15 31.38 -19.82 9.56
CA VAL A 15 30.64 -20.25 10.77
C VAL A 15 31.21 -21.50 11.43
N ASN A 16 32.12 -22.22 10.76
CA ASN A 16 32.79 -23.41 11.26
C ASN A 16 34.26 -23.14 11.67
N GLY A 17 34.70 -21.89 11.65
CA GLY A 17 36.07 -21.51 12.05
C GLY A 17 37.13 -21.81 10.99
N SER A 18 36.75 -22.06 9.73
CA SER A 18 37.67 -22.35 8.63
C SER A 18 37.76 -21.19 7.64
N THR A 19 38.91 -21.04 6.97
CA THR A 19 39.06 -20.08 5.86
C THR A 19 38.48 -20.70 4.58
N VAL A 20 37.51 -20.03 3.96
CA VAL A 20 36.98 -20.44 2.66
C VAL A 20 38.10 -20.27 1.61
N VAL A 21 38.67 -21.38 1.14
CA VAL A 21 39.67 -21.36 0.05
C VAL A 21 38.93 -21.55 -1.28
N PRO A 22 39.06 -20.63 -2.25
CA PRO A 22 38.42 -20.79 -3.56
C PRO A 22 38.94 -22.04 -4.28
N THR A 23 38.05 -22.91 -4.76
CA THR A 23 38.42 -24.20 -5.39
C THR A 23 38.98 -24.07 -6.80
N ARG A 24 38.92 -22.88 -7.45
CA ARG A 24 39.56 -22.60 -8.75
C ARG A 24 40.08 -21.15 -8.87
N PHE A 25 41.35 -20.99 -9.22
CA PHE A 25 41.98 -19.71 -9.57
C PHE A 25 41.87 -19.45 -11.09
N GLY A 26 41.55 -18.22 -11.49
CA GLY A 26 41.47 -17.83 -12.91
C GLY A 26 42.83 -17.50 -13.51
N GLN A 27 42.92 -17.35 -14.84
CA GLN A 27 44.19 -17.04 -15.53
C GLN A 27 44.86 -15.75 -15.03
N ALA A 28 44.09 -14.71 -14.71
CA ALA A 28 44.62 -13.47 -14.16
C ALA A 28 45.16 -13.62 -12.73
N ASP A 29 44.53 -14.49 -11.92
CA ASP A 29 44.99 -14.82 -10.57
C ASP A 29 46.34 -15.55 -10.65
N LEU A 30 46.44 -16.52 -11.55
CA LEU A 30 47.67 -17.29 -11.80
C LEU A 30 48.80 -16.40 -12.32
N ALA A 31 48.52 -15.47 -13.23
CA ALA A 31 49.52 -14.53 -13.75
C ALA A 31 50.05 -13.56 -12.68
N ARG A 32 49.19 -13.12 -11.73
CA ARG A 32 49.62 -12.33 -10.57
C ARG A 32 50.50 -13.15 -9.61
N ILE A 33 50.15 -14.42 -9.38
CA ILE A 33 50.95 -15.34 -8.58
C ILE A 33 52.34 -15.55 -9.22
N ASP A 34 52.40 -15.75 -10.54
CA ASP A 34 53.65 -15.98 -11.26
C ASP A 34 54.57 -14.73 -11.30
N LYS A 35 53.97 -13.54 -11.42
CA LYS A 35 54.69 -12.26 -11.30
C LYS A 35 55.24 -12.03 -9.88
N ALA A 36 54.51 -12.42 -8.84
CA ALA A 36 54.99 -12.35 -7.46
C ALA A 36 56.14 -13.35 -7.21
N TRP A 37 56.05 -14.54 -7.80
CA TRP A 37 57.06 -15.60 -7.75
C TRP A 37 58.45 -15.15 -8.23
N THR A 38 58.49 -14.33 -9.27
CA THR A 38 59.74 -13.83 -9.86
C THR A 38 60.34 -12.64 -9.10
N THR A 39 59.55 -11.96 -8.27
CA THR A 39 59.96 -10.69 -7.63
C THR A 39 60.45 -10.86 -6.18
N PHE A 40 59.90 -11.79 -5.40
CA PHE A 40 60.12 -11.86 -3.94
C PHE A 40 60.72 -13.17 -3.38
N GLY A 41 60.92 -14.21 -4.20
CA GLY A 41 61.49 -15.50 -3.77
C GLY A 41 60.52 -16.40 -2.97
N SER A 42 60.93 -17.65 -2.70
CA SER A 42 60.03 -18.77 -2.31
C SER A 42 59.38 -18.68 -0.92
N ALA A 43 59.94 -17.90 0.01
CA ALA A 43 59.44 -17.79 1.39
C ALA A 43 58.13 -16.99 1.51
N ASP A 44 57.80 -16.15 0.53
CA ASP A 44 56.62 -15.26 0.55
C ASP A 44 55.36 -15.87 -0.11
N ARG A 45 55.48 -17.08 -0.68
CA ARG A 45 54.39 -17.77 -1.39
C ARG A 45 53.16 -17.99 -0.54
N SER A 46 53.36 -18.45 0.69
CA SER A 46 52.28 -18.78 1.60
C SER A 46 51.51 -17.54 2.02
N ALA A 47 52.20 -16.40 2.16
CA ALA A 47 51.57 -15.12 2.49
C ALA A 47 50.78 -14.56 1.29
N PHE A 48 51.37 -14.61 0.09
CA PHE A 48 50.73 -14.15 -1.13
C PHE A 48 49.50 -14.96 -1.51
N ILE A 49 49.56 -16.30 -1.45
CA ILE A 49 48.42 -17.18 -1.73
C ILE A 49 47.28 -16.94 -0.73
N ARG A 50 47.61 -16.73 0.56
CA ARG A 50 46.61 -16.35 1.57
C ARG A 50 45.98 -14.99 1.24
N GLN A 51 46.77 -13.99 0.88
CA GLN A 51 46.23 -12.67 0.55
C GLN A 51 45.36 -12.71 -0.71
N ALA A 52 45.79 -13.40 -1.77
CA ALA A 52 45.00 -13.56 -2.99
C ALA A 52 43.69 -14.34 -2.74
N ALA A 53 43.69 -15.32 -1.84
CA ALA A 53 42.47 -16.02 -1.43
C ALA A 53 41.53 -15.11 -0.63
N VAL A 54 42.07 -14.28 0.27
CA VAL A 54 41.29 -13.28 1.03
C VAL A 54 40.68 -12.24 0.12
N ASP A 55 41.46 -11.66 -0.79
CA ASP A 55 41.00 -10.63 -1.74
C ASP A 55 39.88 -11.18 -2.64
N LYS A 56 39.99 -12.46 -3.06
CA LYS A 56 38.97 -13.14 -3.86
C LYS A 56 37.71 -13.44 -3.05
N ALA A 57 37.86 -13.87 -1.79
CA ALA A 57 36.73 -14.09 -0.90
C ALA A 57 35.99 -12.77 -0.61
N GLU A 58 36.71 -11.68 -0.39
CA GLU A 58 36.14 -10.34 -0.18
C GLU A 58 35.42 -9.83 -1.43
N ALA A 59 35.96 -10.04 -2.63
CA ALA A 59 35.30 -9.69 -3.89
C ALA A 59 33.98 -10.46 -4.10
N VAL A 60 33.93 -11.75 -3.76
CA VAL A 60 32.72 -12.58 -3.84
C VAL A 60 31.68 -12.11 -2.82
N VAL A 61 32.08 -11.89 -1.56
CA VAL A 61 31.17 -11.40 -0.51
C VAL A 61 30.60 -10.03 -0.87
N ASN A 62 31.45 -9.10 -1.33
CA ASN A 62 31.03 -7.77 -1.73
C ASN A 62 30.04 -7.81 -2.91
N GLY A 63 30.29 -8.67 -3.91
CA GLY A 63 29.38 -8.91 -5.03
C GLY A 63 28.00 -9.43 -4.58
N ASP A 64 27.98 -10.39 -3.66
CA ASP A 64 26.74 -10.94 -3.09
C ASP A 64 25.95 -9.90 -2.28
N THR A 65 26.64 -9.01 -1.53
CA THR A 65 25.96 -7.90 -0.83
C THR A 65 25.38 -6.87 -1.80
N LEU A 66 26.13 -6.50 -2.85
CA LEU A 66 25.64 -5.55 -3.84
C LEU A 66 24.41 -6.08 -4.58
N ALA A 67 24.43 -7.36 -4.99
CA ALA A 67 23.27 -8.01 -5.63
C ALA A 67 22.02 -7.99 -4.72
N ARG A 68 22.18 -8.32 -3.43
CA ARG A 68 21.07 -8.29 -2.45
C ARG A 68 20.56 -6.87 -2.19
N GLU A 69 21.44 -5.86 -2.21
CA GLU A 69 21.05 -4.46 -2.05
C GLU A 69 20.31 -3.93 -3.29
N GLU A 70 20.74 -4.31 -4.48
CA GLU A 70 20.07 -4.00 -5.74
C GLU A 70 18.69 -4.65 -5.83
N GLU A 71 18.56 -5.93 -5.45
CA GLU A 71 17.26 -6.61 -5.35
C GLU A 71 16.33 -5.90 -4.35
N ARG A 72 16.82 -5.57 -3.14
CA ARG A 72 16.02 -4.82 -2.15
C ARG A 72 15.60 -3.45 -2.65
N ARG A 73 16.48 -2.74 -3.37
CA ARG A 73 16.16 -1.45 -3.99
C ARG A 73 15.14 -1.61 -5.10
N ALA A 74 15.28 -2.61 -5.97
CA ALA A 74 14.33 -2.90 -7.03
C ALA A 74 12.95 -3.25 -6.46
N GLU A 75 12.89 -4.09 -5.41
CA GLU A 75 11.64 -4.37 -4.71
C GLU A 75 11.05 -3.15 -4.01
N ALA A 76 11.88 -2.30 -3.41
CA ALA A 76 11.41 -1.06 -2.79
C ALA A 76 10.85 -0.07 -3.83
N ILE A 77 11.50 0.02 -5.00
CA ILE A 77 11.02 0.82 -6.13
C ILE A 77 9.74 0.23 -6.69
N ALA A 78 9.65 -1.10 -6.85
CA ALA A 78 8.45 -1.78 -7.32
C ALA A 78 7.27 -1.58 -6.35
N ARG A 79 7.48 -1.76 -5.04
CA ARG A 79 6.46 -1.47 -4.01
C ARG A 79 6.01 -0.01 -4.05
N LYS A 80 6.96 0.92 -4.20
CA LYS A 80 6.63 2.35 -4.32
C LYS A 80 5.83 2.66 -5.58
N HIS A 81 6.21 2.07 -6.71
CA HIS A 81 5.53 2.26 -7.99
C HIS A 81 4.12 1.64 -7.99
N ASP A 82 3.94 0.49 -7.34
CA ASP A 82 2.64 -0.17 -7.13
C ASP A 82 1.71 0.70 -6.26
N THR A 83 2.24 1.40 -5.26
CA THR A 83 1.47 2.39 -4.47
C THR A 83 1.23 3.72 -5.19
N ASP A 84 2.01 4.06 -6.22
CA ASP A 84 1.88 5.34 -6.93
C ASP A 84 0.78 5.28 -8.01
N VAL A 85 0.59 4.15 -8.68
CA VAL A 85 -0.43 4.00 -9.73
C VAL A 85 -1.78 3.60 -9.12
N LEU A 86 -2.83 4.39 -9.39
CA LEU A 86 -4.20 4.02 -9.00
C LEU A 86 -4.72 2.92 -9.94
N THR A 87 -5.41 1.93 -9.40
CA THR A 87 -6.25 1.06 -10.23
C THR A 87 -7.36 1.87 -10.90
N ALA A 88 -7.96 1.34 -11.98
CA ALA A 88 -9.06 2.03 -12.66
C ALA A 88 -10.24 2.34 -11.70
N ALA A 89 -10.57 1.40 -10.82
CA ALA A 89 -11.62 1.59 -9.82
C ALA A 89 -11.27 2.69 -8.81
N GLU A 90 -10.05 2.67 -8.26
CA GLU A 90 -9.59 3.73 -7.36
C GLU A 90 -9.60 5.09 -8.05
N ALA A 91 -9.12 5.19 -9.30
CA ALA A 91 -9.11 6.42 -10.06
C ALA A 91 -10.51 7.00 -10.26
N GLU A 92 -11.49 6.19 -10.67
CA GLU A 92 -12.88 6.63 -10.82
C GLU A 92 -13.51 7.04 -9.50
N LEU A 93 -13.30 6.26 -8.43
CA LEU A 93 -13.82 6.58 -7.09
C LEU A 93 -13.24 7.90 -6.57
N PHE A 94 -11.92 8.08 -6.60
CA PHE A 94 -11.28 9.33 -6.17
C PHE A 94 -11.70 10.51 -7.04
N ALA A 95 -11.81 10.35 -8.36
CA ALA A 95 -12.25 11.42 -9.26
C ALA A 95 -13.69 11.85 -8.95
N ALA A 96 -14.61 10.89 -8.80
CA ALA A 96 -16.00 11.17 -8.46
C ALA A 96 -16.11 11.91 -7.13
N VAL A 97 -15.43 11.43 -6.08
CA VAL A 97 -15.48 12.06 -4.75
C VAL A 97 -14.81 13.44 -4.74
N ALA A 98 -13.69 13.60 -5.46
CA ALA A 98 -13.01 14.89 -5.59
C ALA A 98 -13.89 15.93 -6.29
N GLU A 99 -14.65 15.54 -7.32
CA GLU A 99 -15.65 16.39 -7.98
C GLU A 99 -16.73 16.84 -6.97
N LEU A 100 -17.28 15.90 -6.18
CA LEU A 100 -18.30 16.18 -5.17
C LEU A 100 -17.81 17.15 -4.09
N ILE A 101 -16.57 16.98 -3.63
CA ILE A 101 -15.93 17.84 -2.63
C ILE A 101 -15.63 19.22 -3.24
N GLY A 102 -15.07 19.27 -4.45
CA GLY A 102 -14.71 20.52 -5.13
C GLY A 102 -15.90 21.45 -5.33
N ARG A 103 -17.08 20.89 -5.63
CA ARG A 103 -18.34 21.66 -5.73
C ARG A 103 -19.08 21.86 -4.41
N ARG A 104 -18.50 21.40 -3.29
CA ARG A 104 -19.09 21.49 -1.95
C ARG A 104 -20.48 20.85 -1.87
N THR A 105 -20.63 19.66 -2.44
CA THR A 105 -21.91 18.93 -2.43
C THR A 105 -22.33 18.68 -0.97
N PRO A 106 -23.52 19.12 -0.54
CA PRO A 106 -24.00 18.91 0.81
C PRO A 106 -24.54 17.49 1.01
N TYR A 107 -24.63 17.09 2.27
CA TYR A 107 -25.58 16.07 2.67
C TYR A 107 -27.02 16.57 2.43
N ALA A 108 -27.87 15.71 1.87
CA ALA A 108 -29.30 15.95 1.75
C ALA A 108 -30.06 14.63 2.00
N TRP A 109 -30.80 14.55 3.10
CA TRP A 109 -31.62 13.38 3.43
C TRP A 109 -32.51 12.96 2.27
N GLY A 110 -32.46 11.69 1.85
CA GLY A 110 -33.26 11.18 0.74
C GLY A 110 -32.85 11.68 -0.65
N GLY A 111 -31.94 12.64 -0.76
CA GLY A 111 -31.39 13.13 -2.03
C GLY A 111 -30.34 12.18 -2.58
N GLY A 112 -30.15 12.18 -3.90
CA GLY A 112 -29.15 11.40 -4.62
C GLY A 112 -29.71 10.19 -5.38
N THR A 113 -29.10 9.91 -6.54
CA THR A 113 -29.31 8.73 -7.38
C THR A 113 -28.00 8.27 -8.01
N ILE A 114 -28.01 7.15 -8.74
CA ILE A 114 -26.86 6.69 -9.54
C ILE A 114 -26.37 7.72 -10.59
N THR A 115 -27.18 8.70 -10.95
CA THR A 115 -26.83 9.74 -11.94
C THR A 115 -26.33 11.04 -11.32
N GLY A 116 -26.48 11.23 -10.01
CA GLY A 116 -26.00 12.44 -9.34
C GLY A 116 -26.82 12.87 -8.12
N PRO A 117 -26.46 14.02 -7.51
CA PRO A 117 -27.19 14.56 -6.37
C PRO A 117 -28.57 15.04 -6.80
N THR A 118 -29.56 14.88 -5.93
CA THR A 118 -30.93 15.36 -6.16
C THR A 118 -31.43 16.12 -4.94
N LEU A 119 -32.61 16.74 -5.06
CA LEU A 119 -33.23 17.45 -3.95
C LEU A 119 -33.50 16.48 -2.78
N GLY A 120 -33.20 16.93 -1.56
CA GLY A 120 -33.57 16.19 -0.35
C GLY A 120 -35.08 16.00 -0.21
N GLN A 121 -35.46 14.96 0.52
CA GLN A 121 -36.84 14.59 0.80
C GLN A 121 -37.23 14.98 2.23
N SER A 122 -38.52 15.24 2.44
CA SER A 122 -39.03 15.58 3.76
C SER A 122 -39.11 14.36 4.64
N ASP A 123 -38.68 14.50 5.90
CA ASP A 123 -38.88 13.51 6.96
C ASP A 123 -40.08 13.85 7.88
N GLY A 124 -40.99 14.70 7.42
CA GLY A 124 -42.23 15.04 8.12
C GLY A 124 -42.05 16.03 9.28
N GLY A 125 -41.15 17.01 9.13
CA GLY A 125 -40.78 17.97 10.18
C GLY A 125 -39.72 17.44 11.15
N GLY A 126 -39.08 16.32 10.81
CA GLY A 126 -38.04 15.68 11.59
C GLY A 126 -36.69 16.41 11.53
N PRO A 127 -35.61 15.75 12.02
CA PRO A 127 -34.28 16.34 12.02
C PRO A 127 -33.80 16.82 10.65
N ALA A 128 -34.12 16.13 9.56
CA ALA A 128 -33.68 16.51 8.22
C ALA A 128 -34.35 17.81 7.75
N ASP A 129 -35.67 17.92 7.96
CA ASP A 129 -36.42 19.14 7.64
C ASP A 129 -35.90 20.34 8.45
N ARG A 130 -35.66 20.14 9.75
CA ARG A 130 -35.10 21.20 10.62
C ARG A 130 -33.67 21.60 10.22
N ALA A 131 -32.91 20.66 9.66
CA ALA A 131 -31.60 20.95 9.09
C ALA A 131 -31.66 21.59 7.69
N GLY A 132 -32.85 21.72 7.11
CA GLY A 132 -33.09 22.30 5.79
C GLY A 132 -32.71 21.38 4.63
N ASP A 133 -32.63 20.07 4.85
CA ASP A 133 -32.21 19.11 3.82
C ASP A 133 -33.17 19.09 2.61
N VAL A 134 -34.45 19.36 2.84
CA VAL A 134 -35.49 19.56 1.80
C VAL A 134 -35.22 20.70 0.83
N HIS A 135 -34.22 21.54 1.11
CA HIS A 135 -33.80 22.66 0.26
C HIS A 135 -32.39 22.48 -0.32
N LYS A 136 -31.78 21.29 -0.15
CA LYS A 136 -30.42 21.00 -0.61
C LYS A 136 -30.46 20.01 -1.76
N ILE A 137 -29.58 20.21 -2.74
CA ILE A 137 -29.29 19.23 -3.78
C ILE A 137 -28.02 18.50 -3.35
N GLY A 138 -28.14 17.22 -2.99
CA GLY A 138 -27.06 16.48 -2.36
C GLY A 138 -27.27 14.97 -2.39
N PHE A 139 -26.55 14.28 -1.51
CA PHE A 139 -26.68 12.84 -1.27
C PHE A 139 -26.94 12.58 0.22
N ASP A 140 -27.62 11.49 0.52
CA ASP A 140 -27.52 10.82 1.81
C ASP A 140 -26.51 9.65 1.77
N ALA A 141 -26.30 8.98 2.90
CA ALA A 141 -25.32 7.89 3.02
C ALA A 141 -25.54 6.79 1.97
N GLY A 142 -26.75 6.24 1.86
CA GLY A 142 -27.01 5.14 0.92
C GLY A 142 -26.86 5.53 -0.56
N SER A 143 -27.41 6.69 -0.96
CA SER A 143 -27.37 7.13 -2.36
C SER A 143 -25.99 7.57 -2.83
N LEU A 144 -25.14 8.10 -1.94
CA LEU A 144 -23.76 8.41 -2.30
C LEU A 144 -23.06 7.12 -2.73
N GLU A 145 -23.21 6.04 -1.97
CA GLU A 145 -22.55 4.79 -2.29
C GLU A 145 -23.14 4.13 -3.53
N GLN A 146 -24.46 4.25 -3.77
CA GLN A 146 -25.03 3.87 -5.05
C GLN A 146 -24.36 4.57 -6.23
N TYR A 147 -24.19 5.89 -6.12
CA TYR A 147 -23.55 6.70 -7.15
C TYR A 147 -22.10 6.29 -7.38
N LEU A 148 -21.32 6.11 -6.31
CA LEU A 148 -19.90 5.75 -6.41
C LEU A 148 -19.70 4.34 -7.00
N ILE A 149 -20.46 3.36 -6.54
CA ILE A 149 -20.37 1.99 -7.06
C ILE A 149 -20.83 1.92 -8.52
N PHE A 150 -21.90 2.64 -8.88
CA PHE A 150 -22.32 2.71 -10.27
C PHE A 150 -21.25 3.37 -11.14
N ARG A 151 -20.67 4.51 -10.71
CA ARG A 151 -19.59 5.19 -11.44
C ARG A 151 -18.39 4.29 -11.70
N ALA A 152 -17.92 3.56 -10.70
CA ALA A 152 -16.71 2.75 -10.80
C ALA A 152 -16.92 1.39 -11.49
N PHE A 153 -18.08 0.76 -11.30
CA PHE A 153 -18.31 -0.63 -11.72
C PHE A 153 -19.52 -0.84 -12.62
N GLN A 154 -20.35 0.19 -12.84
CA GLN A 154 -21.64 0.10 -13.53
C GLN A 154 -22.58 -0.93 -12.88
N ILE A 155 -22.47 -1.10 -11.56
CA ILE A 155 -23.32 -1.97 -10.75
C ILE A 155 -24.32 -1.09 -10.00
N GLU A 156 -25.61 -1.38 -10.18
CA GLU A 156 -26.67 -0.78 -9.37
C GLU A 156 -26.86 -1.58 -8.08
N ILE A 157 -26.51 -0.97 -6.95
CA ILE A 157 -26.79 -1.52 -5.61
C ILE A 157 -28.10 -0.94 -5.04
N PRO A 158 -28.70 -1.54 -3.99
CA PRO A 158 -29.90 -1.01 -3.36
C PRO A 158 -29.74 0.40 -2.75
N ARG A 159 -30.86 1.07 -2.48
CA ARG A 159 -30.91 2.49 -2.05
C ARG A 159 -30.49 2.74 -0.61
N THR A 160 -30.74 1.79 0.28
CA THR A 160 -30.62 1.97 1.72
C THR A 160 -29.38 1.27 2.26
N PRO A 161 -28.74 1.79 3.32
CA PRO A 161 -27.62 1.11 3.97
C PRO A 161 -27.96 -0.33 4.38
N GLN A 162 -29.19 -0.57 4.86
CA GLN A 162 -29.66 -1.89 5.29
C GLN A 162 -29.69 -2.89 4.13
N ASP A 163 -30.16 -2.48 2.96
CA ASP A 163 -30.25 -3.38 1.80
C ASP A 163 -28.90 -3.55 1.12
N GLN A 164 -28.07 -2.51 1.09
CA GLN A 164 -26.68 -2.60 0.63
C GLN A 164 -25.85 -3.59 1.45
N PHE A 165 -26.06 -3.61 2.78
CA PHE A 165 -25.39 -4.57 3.65
C PHE A 165 -25.73 -6.03 3.32
N ARG A 166 -26.94 -6.28 2.84
CA ARG A 166 -27.44 -7.61 2.44
C ARG A 166 -27.05 -7.97 1.00
N PHE A 167 -26.81 -6.97 0.16
CA PHE A 167 -26.50 -7.15 -1.26
C PHE A 167 -25.11 -7.74 -1.47
N GLY A 168 -24.10 -7.25 -0.75
CA GLY A 168 -22.73 -7.73 -0.86
C GLY A 168 -22.42 -8.94 0.03
N TRP A 169 -21.23 -9.51 -0.13
CA TRP A 169 -20.71 -10.57 0.75
C TRP A 169 -19.63 -10.04 1.70
N ALA A 170 -19.51 -10.67 2.88
CA ALA A 170 -18.51 -10.28 3.87
C ALA A 170 -17.08 -10.55 3.38
N VAL A 171 -16.17 -9.64 3.67
CA VAL A 171 -14.73 -9.77 3.42
C VAL A 171 -13.94 -9.20 4.58
N ASP A 172 -12.72 -9.71 4.80
CA ASP A 172 -11.83 -9.22 5.87
C ASP A 172 -10.83 -8.18 5.36
N GLU A 173 -10.41 -8.31 4.10
CA GLU A 173 -9.43 -7.42 3.47
C GLU A 173 -10.13 -6.40 2.55
N PRO A 174 -9.97 -5.09 2.82
CA PRO A 174 -10.65 -4.06 2.05
C PRO A 174 -10.03 -3.87 0.67
N ARG A 175 -10.89 -3.74 -0.35
CA ARG A 175 -10.55 -3.38 -1.73
C ARG A 175 -11.39 -2.21 -2.18
N ALA A 176 -10.84 -1.36 -3.04
CA ALA A 176 -11.55 -0.19 -3.55
C ALA A 176 -12.92 -0.61 -4.12
N GLY A 177 -13.98 0.06 -3.69
CA GLY A 177 -15.36 -0.29 -3.99
C GLY A 177 -16.06 -1.16 -2.94
N ASP A 178 -15.36 -1.67 -1.92
CA ASP A 178 -16.02 -2.34 -0.80
C ASP A 178 -16.84 -1.32 0.02
N LEU A 179 -18.06 -1.71 0.38
CA LEU A 179 -18.91 -0.94 1.28
C LEU A 179 -18.47 -1.16 2.72
N VAL A 180 -18.41 -0.07 3.48
CA VAL A 180 -17.93 -0.01 4.86
C VAL A 180 -19.10 0.36 5.77
N PHE A 181 -19.38 -0.52 6.72
CA PHE A 181 -20.38 -0.31 7.77
C PHE A 181 -19.67 -0.27 9.12
N PHE A 182 -20.25 0.43 10.10
CA PHE A 182 -19.59 0.70 11.39
C PHE A 182 -20.43 0.17 12.54
N ASP A 183 -19.76 -0.45 13.53
CA ASP A 183 -20.42 -1.02 14.71
C ASP A 183 -21.30 -0.01 15.44
N GLU A 184 -20.82 1.23 15.57
CA GLU A 184 -21.53 2.32 16.26
C GLU A 184 -22.86 2.72 15.59
N HIS A 185 -22.97 2.42 14.29
CA HIS A 185 -24.14 2.67 13.45
C HIS A 185 -24.99 1.42 13.23
N MET A 186 -24.72 0.33 13.95
CA MET A 186 -25.60 -0.83 13.99
C MET A 186 -26.71 -0.63 15.02
N ARG A 187 -27.96 -0.78 14.59
CA ARG A 187 -29.16 -0.81 15.46
C ARG A 187 -29.93 -2.10 15.22
N GLY A 188 -30.06 -2.91 16.27
CA GLY A 188 -30.74 -4.21 16.16
C GLY A 188 -30.16 -5.13 15.08
N GLY A 189 -28.86 -5.04 14.81
CA GLY A 189 -28.18 -5.80 13.75
C GLY A 189 -28.38 -5.27 12.33
N SER A 190 -28.98 -4.08 12.16
CA SER A 190 -29.12 -3.40 10.87
C SER A 190 -28.30 -2.10 10.85
N PRO A 191 -27.54 -1.82 9.79
CA PRO A 191 -26.78 -0.58 9.69
C PRO A 191 -27.66 0.60 9.31
N GLU A 192 -27.46 1.74 9.97
CA GLU A 192 -28.09 3.02 9.63
C GLU A 192 -27.22 3.91 8.74
N TYR A 193 -25.96 3.51 8.55
CA TYR A 193 -24.94 4.31 7.87
C TYR A 193 -24.00 3.40 7.07
N VAL A 194 -23.44 3.95 6.00
CA VAL A 194 -22.54 3.28 5.08
C VAL A 194 -21.59 4.30 4.45
N ALA A 195 -20.41 3.83 4.07
CA ALA A 195 -19.39 4.55 3.32
C ALA A 195 -18.79 3.62 2.25
N THR A 196 -18.09 4.15 1.25
CA THR A 196 -17.31 3.33 0.29
C THR A 196 -15.83 3.45 0.58
N TYR A 197 -15.12 2.32 0.62
CA TYR A 197 -13.66 2.29 0.63
C TYR A 197 -13.11 2.65 -0.74
N LEU A 198 -12.30 3.70 -0.80
CA LEU A 198 -11.74 4.24 -2.05
C LEU A 198 -10.44 3.56 -2.46
N GLY A 199 -9.89 2.69 -1.60
CA GLY A 199 -8.50 2.28 -1.66
C GLY A 199 -7.62 3.17 -0.78
N ARG A 200 -6.35 2.78 -0.63
CA ARG A 200 -5.31 3.55 0.07
C ARG A 200 -5.66 3.99 1.50
N GLY A 201 -6.45 3.20 2.22
CA GLY A 201 -6.84 3.52 3.60
C GLY A 201 -7.89 4.64 3.70
N CYS A 202 -8.54 5.04 2.60
CA CYS A 202 -9.50 6.14 2.57
C CYS A 202 -10.93 5.63 2.32
N ILE A 203 -11.90 6.31 2.92
CA ILE A 203 -13.32 6.13 2.66
C ILE A 203 -13.95 7.45 2.20
N ALA A 204 -15.00 7.38 1.39
CA ALA A 204 -15.89 8.50 1.09
C ALA A 204 -17.23 8.32 1.80
N GLU A 205 -17.81 9.43 2.24
CA GLU A 205 -19.04 9.35 3.01
C GLU A 205 -19.92 10.61 2.93
N ALA A 206 -21.23 10.42 3.06
CA ALA A 206 -22.22 11.46 3.32
C ALA A 206 -22.64 11.38 4.80
N GLY A 207 -21.86 12.02 5.68
CA GLY A 207 -21.91 11.81 7.13
C GLY A 207 -23.24 12.10 7.83
N ALA A 208 -23.72 13.35 7.72
CA ALA A 208 -24.94 13.79 8.40
C ALA A 208 -25.43 15.12 7.84
N SER A 209 -26.68 15.47 8.13
CA SER A 209 -27.25 16.78 7.82
C SER A 209 -26.36 17.93 8.29
N GLY A 210 -26.21 18.94 7.43
CA GLY A 210 -25.35 20.11 7.69
C GLY A 210 -23.87 19.90 7.37
N LYS A 211 -23.44 18.68 7.02
CA LYS A 211 -22.09 18.40 6.53
C LYS A 211 -22.05 18.38 5.00
N LEU A 212 -20.82 18.39 4.47
CA LEU A 212 -20.55 18.15 3.05
C LEU A 212 -20.12 16.70 2.87
N ILE A 213 -20.20 16.23 1.62
CA ILE A 213 -19.52 14.98 1.22
C ILE A 213 -18.04 15.12 1.54
N SER A 214 -17.45 14.08 2.12
CA SER A 214 -16.08 14.13 2.62
C SER A 214 -15.36 12.80 2.47
N MET A 215 -14.03 12.86 2.59
CA MET A 215 -13.18 11.70 2.73
C MET A 215 -12.54 11.69 4.12
N ARG A 216 -12.32 10.49 4.67
CA ARG A 216 -11.50 10.29 5.86
C ARG A 216 -10.78 8.95 5.82
N ALA A 217 -9.90 8.74 6.79
CA ALA A 217 -9.24 7.45 6.97
C ALA A 217 -10.25 6.35 7.36
N LEU A 218 -10.08 5.16 6.79
CA LEU A 218 -10.72 3.94 7.25
C LEU A 218 -10.28 3.64 8.69
N PRO A 219 -11.20 3.45 9.66
CA PRO A 219 -10.83 3.03 11.00
C PRO A 219 -10.18 1.65 11.00
N ALA A 220 -9.22 1.44 11.90
CA ALA A 220 -8.50 0.16 12.02
C ALA A 220 -9.38 -0.99 12.54
N THR A 221 -10.46 -0.68 13.27
CA THR A 221 -11.37 -1.66 13.88
C THR A 221 -12.79 -1.10 13.92
N GLY A 222 -13.76 -1.95 14.26
CA GLY A 222 -15.18 -1.55 14.39
C GLY A 222 -15.87 -1.33 13.05
N VAL A 223 -15.42 -2.06 12.02
CA VAL A 223 -15.98 -1.99 10.67
C VAL A 223 -16.39 -3.37 10.17
N HIS A 224 -17.45 -3.41 9.37
CA HIS A 224 -17.87 -4.55 8.60
C HIS A 224 -17.77 -4.20 7.12
N LEU A 225 -17.03 -5.00 6.36
CA LEU A 225 -16.86 -4.79 4.92
C LEU A 225 -17.83 -5.68 4.13
N ARG A 226 -18.44 -5.12 3.10
CA ARG A 226 -19.24 -5.85 2.12
C ARG A 226 -18.71 -5.59 0.72
N ARG A 227 -18.28 -6.65 0.05
CA ARG A 227 -17.87 -6.58 -1.35
C ARG A 227 -19.07 -6.73 -2.26
N VAL A 228 -19.16 -5.85 -3.25
CA VAL A 228 -20.27 -5.80 -4.23
C VAL A 228 -19.81 -6.01 -5.66
N ALA A 229 -18.52 -5.82 -5.94
CA ALA A 229 -17.89 -6.09 -7.23
C ALA A 229 -16.98 -7.34 -7.15
N PRO A 230 -16.95 -8.19 -8.18
CA PRO A 230 -16.13 -9.41 -8.21
C PRO A 230 -14.62 -9.15 -8.18
#